data_AF-M7TZA9-F1
#
_entry.id   AF-M7TZA9-F1
#
_cell.length_a   1.000
_cell.length_b   1.000
_cell.length_c   1.000
_cell.angle_alpha   90.00
_cell.angle_beta   90.00
_cell.angle_gamma   90.00
#
_symmetry.space_group_name_H-M   'P 1'
#
loop_
_entity.id
_entity.type
_entity.pdbx_description
1 polymer ?
#
loop_
_entity_poly.entity_id
_entity_poly.type
_entity_poly.pdbx_seq_one_letter_code
_entity_poly.pdbx_strand_id
1 'polypeptide(L)'
;MLFNTSIVSTVALLMASQVMGAPTEATGNEARAVLIATDPGYACTCPNNCDHHAGSSCKYYSGPSDNSPIIEGTCVDRNGLTCVA
;
A
#
# COMPACT_ATOMS: atom_id res chain seq x y z
N MET A 1 70.25 2.20 15.04
CA MET A 1 69.58 3.20 14.18
C MET A 1 68.75 2.40 13.18
N LEU A 2 67.44 2.34 13.40
CA LEU A 2 66.44 3.11 12.65
C LEU A 2 66.52 2.84 11.14
N PHE A 3 65.47 2.22 10.58
CA PHE A 3 64.70 2.62 9.38
C PHE A 3 63.57 1.58 9.29
N ASN A 4 62.43 1.76 9.96
CA ASN A 4 61.26 2.54 9.51
C ASN A 4 60.97 2.46 8.01
N THR A 5 59.67 2.25 7.69
CA THR A 5 58.99 2.31 6.38
C THR A 5 58.95 0.97 5.60
N SER A 6 57.85 0.47 5.04
CA SER A 6 56.61 1.11 4.60
C SER A 6 55.39 0.18 4.67
N ILE A 7 54.26 0.84 4.86
CA ILE A 7 52.87 0.38 4.90
C ILE A 7 52.37 0.08 3.48
N VAL A 8 51.65 -1.02 3.26
CA VAL A 8 50.70 -1.22 2.14
C VAL A 8 49.57 -2.09 2.68
N SER A 9 48.51 -1.53 3.28
CA SER A 9 47.32 -0.97 2.61
C SER A 9 46.63 -1.96 1.66
N THR A 10 45.79 -2.84 2.22
CA THR A 10 44.75 -3.54 1.46
C THR A 10 43.39 -3.14 2.03
N VAL A 11 42.82 -2.18 1.31
CA VAL A 11 41.43 -1.77 1.33
C VAL A 11 40.53 -3.01 1.25
N ALA A 12 39.77 -3.28 2.30
CA ALA A 12 38.51 -4.00 2.19
C ALA A 12 37.42 -3.09 2.74
N LEU A 13 36.81 -2.37 1.81
CA LEU A 13 35.63 -1.53 1.99
C LEU A 13 34.49 -2.37 2.60
N LEU A 14 34.34 -2.35 3.92
CA LEU A 14 33.03 -2.59 4.54
C LEU A 14 32.43 -1.22 4.86
N MET A 15 31.90 -0.59 3.82
CA MET A 15 30.94 0.50 3.97
C MET A 15 29.68 -0.09 4.59
N ALA A 16 29.66 -0.13 5.91
CA ALA A 16 28.43 -0.27 6.66
C ALA A 16 27.62 1.00 6.39
N SER A 17 26.69 0.90 5.45
CA SER A 17 25.67 1.91 5.21
C SER A 17 24.72 1.86 6.39
N GLN A 18 25.05 2.64 7.41
CA GLN A 18 24.27 2.75 8.64
C GLN A 18 22.96 3.41 8.24
N VAL A 19 21.88 2.67 8.44
CA VAL A 19 20.49 3.07 8.23
C VAL A 19 20.22 4.37 8.99
N MET A 20 20.23 5.49 8.28
CA MET A 20 19.50 6.69 8.68
C MET A 20 18.17 6.69 7.92
N GLY A 21 17.25 5.86 8.39
CA GLY A 21 15.83 6.05 8.16
C GLY A 21 15.28 6.79 9.36
N ALA A 22 15.08 8.10 9.21
CA ALA A 22 14.26 8.87 10.14
C ALA A 22 12.91 8.14 10.36
N PRO A 23 12.27 8.29 11.54
CA PRO A 23 10.85 8.01 11.64
C PRO A 23 10.16 9.01 10.72
N THR A 24 10.03 8.66 9.44
CA THR A 24 8.91 9.13 8.67
C THR A 24 7.73 8.59 9.45
N GLU A 25 7.02 9.50 10.09
CA GLU A 25 5.61 9.36 10.35
C GLU A 25 5.04 8.24 9.47
N ALA A 26 4.59 7.17 10.12
CA ALA A 26 3.72 6.19 9.50
C ALA A 26 2.42 6.93 9.14
N THR A 27 2.50 7.83 8.15
CA THR A 27 1.38 8.18 7.31
C THR A 27 1.04 6.84 6.69
N GLY A 28 -0.07 6.28 7.16
CA GLY A 28 -0.57 4.97 6.82
C GLY A 28 -0.85 4.89 5.33
N ASN A 29 0.22 4.74 4.55
CA ASN A 29 0.18 4.21 3.21
C ASN A 29 0.55 2.73 3.32
N GLU A 30 -0.21 2.03 4.16
CA GLU A 30 -0.56 0.66 3.86
C GLU A 30 -1.21 0.74 2.49
N ALA A 31 -0.41 0.55 1.45
CA ALA A 31 -0.88 0.14 0.15
C ALA A 31 -1.52 -1.24 0.36
N ARG A 32 -2.69 -1.27 1.02
CA ARG A 32 -3.76 -2.15 0.62
C ARG A 32 -3.94 -1.79 -0.83
N ALA A 33 -3.32 -2.59 -1.70
CA ALA A 33 -3.81 -2.75 -3.06
C ALA A 33 -5.32 -2.61 -2.95
N VAL A 34 -5.89 -1.56 -3.54
CA VAL A 34 -7.33 -1.32 -3.50
C VAL A 34 -7.92 -2.60 -4.06
N LEU A 35 -8.31 -3.51 -3.16
CA LEU A 35 -8.81 -4.83 -3.51
C LEU A 35 -10.17 -4.49 -4.07
N ILE A 36 -10.21 -4.31 -5.39
CA ILE A 36 -11.43 -4.07 -6.13
C ILE A 36 -12.35 -5.20 -5.72
N ALA A 37 -13.43 -4.84 -5.04
CA ALA A 37 -14.27 -5.85 -4.44
C ALA A 37 -14.94 -6.66 -5.54
N THR A 38 -15.19 -7.94 -5.30
CA THR A 38 -15.97 -8.78 -6.23
C THR A 38 -17.48 -8.53 -6.11
N ASP A 39 -17.91 -7.71 -5.13
CA ASP A 39 -19.31 -7.41 -4.87
C ASP A 39 -19.48 -5.92 -4.48
N PRO A 40 -20.58 -5.26 -4.90
CA PRO A 40 -20.86 -3.86 -4.59
C PRO A 40 -20.98 -3.56 -3.08
N GLY A 41 -21.38 -4.51 -2.24
CA GLY A 41 -21.44 -4.32 -0.78
C GLY A 41 -20.04 -4.25 -0.17
N TYR A 42 -19.16 -5.19 -0.52
CA TYR A 42 -17.77 -5.21 -0.04
C TYR A 42 -16.92 -4.06 -0.60
N ALA A 43 -17.35 -3.43 -1.69
CA ALA A 43 -16.71 -2.23 -2.23
C ALA A 43 -16.86 -0.99 -1.32
N CYS A 44 -17.81 -1.03 -0.39
CA CYS A 44 -18.13 0.08 0.51
C CYS A 44 -18.09 -0.28 1.99
N THR A 45 -17.75 -1.53 2.32
CA THR A 45 -17.77 -2.04 3.70
C THR A 45 -16.53 -2.86 4.02
N CYS A 46 -16.29 -3.11 5.31
CA CYS A 46 -15.27 -4.05 5.78
C CYS A 46 -15.49 -5.46 5.21
N PRO A 47 -14.41 -6.24 4.97
CA PRO A 47 -13.02 -5.99 5.38
C PRO A 47 -12.18 -5.17 4.40
N ASN A 48 -12.68 -4.93 3.18
CA ASN A 48 -11.90 -4.30 2.11
C ASN A 48 -11.86 -2.78 2.24
N ASN A 49 -12.98 -2.15 2.60
CA ASN A 49 -13.14 -0.69 2.58
C ASN A 49 -13.80 -0.20 3.88
N CYS A 50 -13.09 -0.32 4.99
CA CYS A 50 -13.60 0.04 6.32
C CYS A 50 -13.74 1.55 6.56
N ASP A 51 -13.03 2.39 5.79
CA ASP A 51 -13.08 3.85 5.91
C ASP A 51 -14.08 4.51 4.93
N HIS A 52 -14.72 3.69 4.08
CA HIS A 52 -15.73 4.19 3.16
C HIS A 52 -17.01 4.55 3.90
N HIS A 53 -17.61 5.66 3.48
CA HIS A 53 -18.85 6.20 3.99
C HIS A 53 -19.78 6.57 2.84
N ALA A 54 -21.02 6.96 3.13
CA ALA A 54 -21.95 7.42 2.09
C ALA A 54 -21.34 8.60 1.31
N GLY A 55 -21.29 8.51 -0.01
CA GLY A 55 -20.61 9.47 -0.89
C GLY A 55 -19.17 9.11 -1.24
N SER A 56 -18.57 8.08 -0.63
CA SER A 56 -17.24 7.59 -1.01
C SER A 56 -17.26 6.96 -2.41
N SER A 57 -16.23 7.20 -3.21
CA SER A 57 -16.04 6.52 -4.49
C SER A 57 -15.78 5.04 -4.27
N CYS A 58 -16.40 4.16 -5.03
CA CYS A 58 -16.24 2.71 -4.93
C CYS A 58 -15.97 2.10 -6.30
N LYS A 59 -15.29 0.95 -6.29
CA LYS A 59 -15.02 0.14 -7.49
C LYS A 59 -15.22 -1.33 -7.17
N TYR A 60 -15.88 -2.05 -8.08
CA TYR A 60 -16.07 -3.49 -7.95
C TYR A 60 -16.02 -4.18 -9.31
N TYR A 61 -15.69 -5.46 -9.32
CA TYR A 61 -15.74 -6.28 -10.52
C TYR A 61 -17.20 -6.63 -10.86
N SER A 62 -17.57 -6.51 -12.13
CA SER A 62 -18.89 -6.93 -12.65
C SER A 62 -19.11 -8.45 -12.64
N GLY A 63 -18.11 -9.23 -12.22
CA GLY A 63 -18.14 -10.68 -12.15
C GLY A 63 -17.12 -11.23 -11.16
N PRO A 64 -17.13 -12.55 -10.90
CA PRO A 64 -16.31 -13.19 -9.87
C PRO A 64 -14.82 -13.31 -10.23
N SER A 65 -14.42 -12.91 -11.44
CA SER A 65 -13.04 -12.98 -11.91
C SER A 65 -12.39 -11.60 -11.88
N ASP A 66 -11.11 -11.53 -11.52
CA ASP A 66 -10.31 -10.30 -11.56
C ASP A 66 -10.08 -9.76 -12.99
N ASN A 67 -10.43 -10.55 -14.02
CA ASN A 67 -10.47 -10.10 -15.41
C ASN A 67 -11.81 -9.48 -15.83
N SER A 68 -12.80 -9.47 -14.93
CA SER A 68 -14.11 -8.89 -15.24
C SER A 68 -14.00 -7.37 -15.36
N PRO A 69 -14.86 -6.73 -16.16
CA PRO A 69 -14.92 -5.27 -16.21
C PRO A 69 -15.11 -4.67 -14.82
N ILE A 70 -14.39 -3.60 -14.53
CA ILE A 70 -14.52 -2.84 -13.28
C ILE A 70 -15.65 -1.84 -13.45
N ILE A 71 -16.57 -1.83 -12.50
CA ILE A 71 -17.65 -0.85 -12.38
C ILE A 71 -17.22 0.16 -11.31
N GLU A 72 -17.30 1.44 -11.67
CA GLU A 72 -17.04 2.56 -10.76
C GLU A 72 -18.37 3.19 -10.35
N GLY A 73 -18.45 3.64 -9.10
CA GLY A 73 -19.67 4.22 -8.55
C GLY A 73 -19.44 4.98 -7.26
N THR A 74 -20.54 5.23 -6.55
CA THR A 74 -20.55 5.90 -5.25
C THR A 74 -21.26 5.03 -4.22
N CYS A 75 -20.69 4.96 -3.01
CA CYS A 75 -21.31 4.28 -1.88
C CYS A 75 -22.56 5.03 -1.43
N VAL A 76 -23.70 4.35 -1.39
CA VAL A 76 -24.98 4.89 -0.89
C VAL A 76 -25.44 4.04 0.28
N ASP A 77 -25.90 4.68 1.35
CA ASP A 77 -26.51 3.97 2.48
C ASP A 77 -27.97 3.60 2.14
N ARG A 78 -28.24 2.30 2.04
CA ARG A 78 -29.58 1.73 1.83
C ARG A 78 -29.80 0.56 2.79
N ASN A 79 -29.77 0.82 4.09
CA ASN A 79 -29.70 -0.21 5.14
C ASN A 79 -28.34 -0.94 5.16
N GLY A 80 -27.27 -0.18 4.95
CA GLY A 80 -25.91 -0.65 4.70
C GLY A 80 -25.29 0.04 3.48
N LEU A 81 -23.97 0.27 3.52
CA LEU A 81 -23.26 0.92 2.43
C LEU A 81 -23.14 -0.02 1.23
N THR A 82 -23.66 0.40 0.08
CA THR A 82 -23.61 -0.35 -1.18
C THR A 82 -23.08 0.54 -2.30
N CYS A 83 -22.22 0.01 -3.16
CA CYS A 83 -21.73 0.70 -4.34
C CYS A 83 -22.79 0.78 -5.44
N VAL A 84 -23.07 1.98 -5.94
CA VAL A 84 -24.01 2.24 -7.03
C VAL A 84 -23.31 3.02 -8.13
N ALA A 85 -23.31 2.50 -9.36
CA ALA A 85 -22.78 3.16 -10.55
C ALA A 85 -23.70 4.27 -11.08
#